data_AF-A0AAV5C1Z3-F1
#
_entry.id   AF-A0AAV5C1Z3-F1
#
_cell.length_a   1.000
_cell.length_b   1.000
_cell.length_c   1.000
_cell.angle_alpha   90.00
_cell.angle_beta   90.00
_cell.angle_gamma   90.00
#
_symmetry.space_group_name_H-M   'P 1'
#
loop_
_entity.id
_entity.type
_entity.pdbx_description
1 polymer ?
#
loop_
_entity_poly.entity_id
_entity_poly.type
_entity_poly.pdbx_seq_one_letter_code
_entity_poly.pdbx_strand_id
1 'polypeptide(L)'
;MMNMVSDDEEKVVAGGQEEQHQEGSTMEIGWPTDVRHVAHVTFDRFHGFRGVPAELMMHAQEEEDDEDLAMVMINKAPSASKTVFGVSTESMQCSYDARGNSIPTILLQMQRRLYDNGGLAVEGIFRITADGNQENQLREHLNAGVVPANVDVHCLAGLIKAWFRELPGGVLDSLPADEVTRCQTEEDCARLCAKKLPASKAALLDWAVNLMADVAEQEKNNKMSTRNVAMVFAPNMTQALDPLTALKYAVQIMNFLNMLIETTIKQRKRSHHHSASSLRASSPI
;
A
#
# COMPACT_ATOMS: atom_id res chain seq x y z
N MET A 1 41.31 -52.23 46.84
CA MET A 1 42.65 -52.40 47.43
C MET A 1 43.64 -52.36 46.28
N MET A 2 44.56 -51.37 46.30
CA MET A 2 45.85 -51.20 45.59
C MET A 2 46.09 -51.92 44.24
N ASN A 3 46.79 -51.41 43.22
CA ASN A 3 47.59 -50.20 42.92
C ASN A 3 47.74 -50.20 41.38
N MET A 4 47.54 -49.07 40.69
CA MET A 4 48.61 -48.22 40.11
C MET A 4 49.88 -48.95 39.65
N VAL A 5 50.03 -49.03 38.33
CA VAL A 5 51.28 -49.31 37.62
C VAL A 5 51.74 -47.97 37.03
N SER A 6 52.94 -47.54 37.41
CA SER A 6 53.79 -46.65 36.63
C SER A 6 54.76 -47.52 35.84
N ASP A 7 55.06 -47.16 34.60
CA ASP A 7 56.42 -46.75 34.26
C ASP A 7 56.51 -46.22 32.83
N ASP A 8 57.37 -45.21 32.72
CA ASP A 8 57.76 -44.41 31.58
C ASP A 8 58.28 -45.23 30.39
N GLU A 9 58.08 -44.72 29.16
CA GLU A 9 59.09 -44.86 28.12
C GLU A 9 59.12 -43.67 27.15
N GLU A 10 60.35 -43.37 26.75
CA GLU A 10 60.89 -42.14 26.21
C GLU A 10 60.89 -42.14 24.66
N LYS A 11 60.95 -40.92 24.09
CA LYS A 11 61.61 -40.55 22.80
C LYS A 11 61.14 -41.20 21.49
N VAL A 12 60.61 -40.35 20.59
CA VAL A 12 60.82 -40.52 19.14
C VAL A 12 60.86 -39.16 18.40
N VAL A 13 62.05 -38.84 17.88
CA VAL A 13 62.40 -38.27 16.56
C VAL A 13 62.05 -36.82 16.20
N ALA A 14 63.13 -36.06 15.95
CA ALA A 14 63.16 -34.86 15.13
C ALA A 14 63.33 -35.23 13.64
N GLY A 15 62.74 -34.44 12.75
CA GLY A 15 63.28 -34.26 11.39
C GLY A 15 62.29 -34.26 10.24
N GLY A 16 61.77 -33.06 9.93
CA GLY A 16 61.66 -32.56 8.56
C GLY A 16 60.44 -32.97 7.73
N GLN A 17 59.52 -32.02 7.52
CA GLN A 17 58.90 -31.78 6.22
C GLN A 17 58.39 -30.34 6.14
N GLU A 18 58.71 -29.70 5.02
CA GLU A 18 58.38 -28.32 4.65
C GLU A 18 56.86 -28.18 4.45
N GLU A 19 56.22 -27.28 5.20
CA GLU A 19 54.91 -26.74 4.82
C GLU A 19 55.06 -25.26 4.49
N GLN A 20 54.78 -24.97 3.23
CA GLN A 20 54.70 -23.63 2.65
C GLN A 20 53.61 -22.86 3.40
N HIS A 21 54.00 -21.87 4.21
CA HIS A 21 53.05 -20.91 4.75
C HIS A 21 52.53 -20.02 3.61
N GLN A 22 51.38 -20.40 3.10
CA GLN A 22 50.47 -19.53 2.36
C GLN A 22 50.09 -18.41 3.34
N GLU A 23 50.56 -17.18 3.07
CA GLU A 23 50.10 -15.97 3.77
C GLU A 23 48.58 -15.87 3.59
N GLY A 24 47.86 -16.39 4.58
CA GLY A 24 46.46 -16.08 4.76
C GLY A 24 46.39 -14.60 5.04
N SER A 25 45.96 -13.81 4.06
CA SER A 25 45.56 -12.43 4.25
C SER A 25 44.43 -12.40 5.27
N THR A 26 44.78 -12.34 6.56
CA THR A 26 43.87 -11.96 7.64
C THR A 26 43.35 -10.58 7.28
N MET A 27 42.08 -10.48 6.87
CA MET A 27 41.42 -9.19 6.79
C MET A 27 41.35 -8.65 8.22
N GLU A 28 42.25 -7.73 8.56
CA GLU A 28 42.12 -6.92 9.77
C GLU A 28 40.97 -5.93 9.55
N ILE A 29 39.78 -6.29 10.06
CA ILE A 29 38.69 -5.33 10.18
C ILE A 29 39.08 -4.40 11.33
N GLY A 30 39.72 -3.28 10.99
CA GLY A 30 40.07 -2.24 11.96
C GLY A 30 38.83 -1.67 12.66
N TRP A 31 39.03 -1.14 13.87
CA TRP A 31 37.99 -0.42 14.62
C TRP A 31 37.47 0.77 13.79
N PRO A 32 36.14 0.99 13.68
CA PRO A 32 35.61 2.11 12.90
C PRO A 32 36.21 3.42 13.39
N THR A 33 37.14 3.96 12.63
CA THR A 33 37.86 5.19 12.96
C THR A 33 37.38 6.24 11.97
N ASP A 34 36.67 7.22 12.52
CA ASP A 34 36.03 8.35 11.83
C ASP A 34 34.68 8.05 11.14
N VAL A 35 33.70 7.54 11.91
CA VAL A 35 32.28 7.65 11.53
C VAL A 35 31.82 9.10 11.75
N ARG A 36 31.88 9.92 10.71
CA ARG A 36 31.28 11.25 10.72
C ARG A 36 29.78 11.12 10.45
N HIS A 37 28.95 11.55 11.40
CA HIS A 37 27.52 11.73 11.14
C HIS A 37 27.35 12.96 10.23
N VAL A 38 27.26 12.73 8.91
CA VAL A 38 27.26 13.83 7.92
C VAL A 38 25.89 14.52 7.83
N ALA A 39 24.79 13.83 8.16
CA ALA A 39 23.46 14.43 8.30
C ALA A 39 22.47 13.56 9.10
N HIS A 40 21.49 14.21 9.73
CA HIS A 40 20.33 13.54 10.34
C HIS A 40 19.18 13.55 9.33
N VAL A 41 19.04 12.45 8.59
CA VAL A 41 17.95 12.26 7.63
C VAL A 41 16.74 11.67 8.35
N THR A 42 15.59 12.35 8.29
CA THR A 42 14.31 11.82 8.80
C THR A 42 13.34 11.60 7.67
N PHE A 43 12.44 10.64 7.82
CA PHE A 43 11.31 10.48 6.91
C PHE A 43 10.06 11.10 7.52
N ASP A 44 9.45 12.02 6.78
CA ASP A 44 8.13 12.58 7.06
C ASP A 44 7.14 12.07 6.00
N ARG A 45 5.95 11.64 6.43
CA ARG A 45 4.98 11.03 5.53
C ARG A 45 4.42 12.00 4.49
N PHE A 46 4.41 13.31 4.75
CA PHE A 46 3.87 14.30 3.83
C PHE A 46 4.97 15.02 3.03
N HIS A 47 6.16 15.14 3.63
CA HIS A 47 7.27 15.91 3.08
C HIS A 47 8.44 15.04 2.61
N GLY A 48 8.32 13.72 2.65
CA GLY A 48 9.37 12.80 2.21
C GLY A 48 10.59 12.82 3.15
N PHE A 49 11.78 12.57 2.60
CA PHE A 49 13.00 12.65 3.40
C PHE A 49 13.40 14.12 3.65
N ARG A 50 13.61 14.46 4.93
CA ARG A 50 14.11 15.75 5.37
C ARG A 50 15.55 15.63 5.85
N GLY A 51 16.37 16.63 5.54
CA GLY A 51 17.77 16.66 5.94
C GLY A 51 18.70 15.81 5.06
N VAL A 52 18.27 15.42 3.85
CA VAL A 52 19.13 14.75 2.86
C VAL A 52 20.23 15.73 2.41
N PRO A 53 21.51 15.36 2.49
CA PRO A 53 22.61 16.19 2.00
C PRO A 53 22.50 16.50 0.50
N ALA A 54 22.87 17.72 0.10
CA ALA A 54 22.75 18.19 -1.29
C ALA A 54 23.60 17.35 -2.27
N GLU A 55 24.73 16.81 -1.82
CA GLU A 55 25.58 15.90 -2.59
C GLU A 55 24.87 14.60 -3.00
N LEU A 56 24.00 14.06 -2.14
CA LEU A 56 23.20 12.87 -2.47
C LEU A 56 22.02 13.21 -3.37
N MET A 57 21.57 14.46 -3.37
CA MET A 57 20.55 14.94 -4.30
C MET A 57 21.14 15.11 -5.72
N MET A 58 22.35 15.65 -5.85
CA MET A 58 22.98 15.90 -7.15
C MET A 58 23.30 14.62 -7.93
N HIS A 59 23.76 13.55 -7.25
CA HIS A 59 24.04 12.27 -7.94
C HIS A 59 22.80 11.61 -8.56
N ALA A 60 21.60 11.87 -8.05
CA ALA A 60 20.36 11.39 -8.64
C ALA A 60 19.91 12.22 -9.86
N GLN A 61 20.46 13.43 -10.07
CA GLN A 61 20.21 14.26 -11.24
C GLN A 61 21.14 13.91 -12.43
N GLU A 62 22.25 13.20 -12.19
CA GLU A 62 23.21 12.84 -13.25
C GLU A 62 22.82 11.56 -14.01
N GLU A 63 21.93 10.72 -13.48
CA GLU A 63 21.48 9.47 -14.13
C GLU A 63 20.17 9.61 -14.93
N GLU A 64 19.52 10.78 -14.90
CA GLU A 64 18.21 11.03 -15.55
C GLU A 64 18.27 12.32 -16.40
N ASP A 65 18.01 12.22 -17.70
CA ASP A 65 18.06 13.34 -18.66
C ASP A 65 16.92 14.37 -18.47
N ASP A 66 15.96 14.11 -17.58
CA ASP A 66 14.79 14.96 -17.32
C ASP A 66 14.86 15.59 -15.91
N GLU A 67 15.20 16.87 -15.85
CA GLU A 67 15.39 17.64 -14.61
C GLU A 67 14.15 17.65 -13.70
N ASP A 68 12.94 17.63 -14.29
CA ASP A 68 11.68 17.59 -13.53
C ASP A 68 11.45 16.20 -12.93
N LEU A 69 11.89 15.13 -13.61
CA LEU A 69 11.76 13.76 -13.12
C LEU A 69 12.78 13.45 -12.01
N ALA A 70 14.01 13.95 -12.12
CA ALA A 70 15.06 13.78 -11.12
C ALA A 70 14.70 14.43 -9.77
N MET A 71 14.15 15.65 -9.79
CA MET A 71 13.68 16.33 -8.57
C MET A 71 12.49 15.62 -7.90
N VAL A 72 11.65 14.95 -8.69
CA VAL A 72 10.54 14.12 -8.19
C VAL A 72 11.06 12.81 -7.57
N MET A 73 12.15 12.23 -8.09
CA MET A 73 12.76 11.01 -7.56
C MET A 73 13.48 11.24 -6.22
N ILE A 74 14.16 12.38 -6.05
CA ILE A 74 14.92 12.71 -4.84
C ILE A 74 14.00 12.98 -3.62
N ASN A 75 12.84 13.57 -3.85
CA ASN A 75 11.85 13.87 -2.80
C ASN A 75 10.86 12.73 -2.55
N LYS A 76 10.81 11.73 -3.44
CA LYS A 76 10.12 10.46 -3.19
C LYS A 76 11.06 9.61 -2.36
N ALA A 77 10.58 9.09 -1.25
CA ALA A 77 11.40 8.20 -0.45
C ALA A 77 11.89 7.03 -1.32
N PRO A 78 13.21 6.77 -1.46
CA PRO A 78 13.67 5.40 -1.50
C PRO A 78 13.22 4.78 -0.17
N SER A 79 11.96 4.34 -0.14
CA SER A 79 11.48 3.48 0.92
C SER A 79 12.50 2.36 1.04
N ALA A 80 12.91 2.04 2.27
CA ALA A 80 13.78 0.88 2.53
C ALA A 80 13.22 -0.42 1.89
N SER A 81 11.93 -0.40 1.55
CA SER A 81 11.29 -1.30 0.60
C SER A 81 11.20 -0.65 -0.79
N LYS A 82 11.87 -1.24 -1.80
CA LYS A 82 11.66 -0.96 -3.24
C LYS A 82 10.21 -1.19 -3.71
N THR A 83 9.28 -1.54 -2.84
CA THR A 83 7.88 -1.88 -3.18
C THR A 83 6.87 -1.00 -2.45
N VAL A 84 5.83 -0.62 -3.18
CA VAL A 84 4.63 0.09 -2.68
C VAL A 84 3.50 -0.87 -2.28
N PHE A 85 3.65 -2.15 -2.62
CA PHE A 85 2.76 -3.24 -2.21
C PHE A 85 3.36 -4.00 -1.03
N GLY A 86 2.54 -4.57 -0.15
CA GLY A 86 3.05 -5.32 1.00
C GLY A 86 3.52 -4.48 2.19
N VAL A 87 3.43 -3.15 2.10
CA VAL A 87 4.01 -2.23 3.09
C VAL A 87 2.92 -1.64 3.99
N SER A 88 3.25 -1.41 5.26
CA SER A 88 2.35 -0.71 6.18
C SER A 88 2.11 0.71 5.70
N THR A 89 0.87 1.16 5.79
CA THR A 89 0.51 2.55 5.47
C THR A 89 1.29 3.55 6.31
N GLU A 90 1.70 3.19 7.52
CA GLU A 90 2.50 4.03 8.42
C GLU A 90 3.87 4.38 7.86
N SER A 91 4.43 3.53 6.99
CA SER A 91 5.73 3.71 6.36
C SER A 91 5.64 4.34 4.96
N MET A 92 4.44 4.70 4.50
CA MET A 92 4.23 5.25 3.16
C MET A 92 4.12 6.77 3.18
N GLN A 93 4.57 7.37 2.07
CA GLN A 93 4.28 8.77 1.77
C GLN A 93 2.79 8.93 1.49
N CYS A 94 2.19 9.92 2.14
CA CYS A 94 0.78 10.24 2.07
C CYS A 94 0.54 11.66 1.59
N SER A 95 -0.64 11.88 1.05
CA SER A 95 -1.20 13.18 0.70
C SER A 95 -2.66 13.21 1.13
N TYR A 96 -3.29 14.39 1.04
CA TYR A 96 -4.69 14.55 1.37
C TYR A 96 -5.57 14.41 0.13
N ASP A 97 -6.67 13.66 0.25
CA ASP A 97 -7.73 13.70 -0.74
C ASP A 97 -8.61 14.96 -0.56
N ALA A 98 -9.58 15.14 -1.45
CA ALA A 98 -10.50 16.29 -1.41
C ALA A 98 -11.36 16.37 -0.12
N ARG A 99 -11.42 15.29 0.67
CA ARG A 99 -12.18 15.21 1.92
C ARG A 99 -11.28 15.34 3.16
N GLY A 100 -9.98 15.54 2.98
CA GLY A 100 -9.00 15.64 4.07
C GLY A 100 -8.55 14.29 4.64
N ASN A 101 -8.84 13.18 3.96
CA ASN A 101 -8.29 11.88 4.36
C ASN A 101 -6.80 11.81 4.02
N SER A 102 -5.97 11.31 4.95
CA SER A 102 -4.56 11.02 4.69
C SER A 102 -4.42 9.67 3.98
N ILE A 103 -4.14 9.70 2.67
CA ILE A 103 -4.09 8.52 1.80
C ILE A 103 -2.69 8.38 1.20
N PRO A 104 -2.14 7.15 1.07
CA PRO A 104 -0.90 6.92 0.34
C PRO A 104 -0.91 7.58 -1.04
N THR A 105 0.12 8.38 -1.33
CA THR A 105 0.18 9.21 -2.55
C THR A 105 0.05 8.37 -3.82
N ILE A 106 0.59 7.15 -3.82
CA ILE A 106 0.48 6.22 -4.95
C ILE A 106 -0.97 5.83 -5.25
N LEU A 107 -1.83 5.65 -4.25
CA LEU A 107 -3.25 5.35 -4.48
C LEU A 107 -3.98 6.51 -5.14
N LEU A 108 -3.72 7.74 -4.70
CA LEU A 108 -4.29 8.95 -5.30
C LEU A 108 -3.83 9.10 -6.75
N GLN A 109 -2.57 8.81 -7.05
CA GLN A 109 -2.04 8.84 -8.41
C GLN A 109 -2.68 7.74 -9.29
N MET A 110 -2.82 6.52 -8.79
CA MET A 110 -3.50 5.43 -9.50
C MET A 110 -4.98 5.77 -9.77
N GLN A 111 -5.71 6.30 -8.79
CA GLN A 111 -7.10 6.72 -8.97
C GLN A 111 -7.21 7.84 -10.01
N ARG A 112 -6.36 8.88 -9.91
CA ARG A 112 -6.35 9.97 -10.88
C ARG A 112 -6.10 9.44 -12.29
N ARG A 113 -5.10 8.56 -12.46
CA ARG A 113 -4.81 7.95 -13.75
C ARG A 113 -5.98 7.11 -14.28
N LEU A 114 -6.64 6.36 -13.41
CA LEU A 114 -7.85 5.61 -13.77
C LEU A 114 -8.94 6.55 -14.30
N TYR A 115 -9.10 7.73 -13.72
CA TYR A 115 -10.13 8.69 -14.10
C TYR A 115 -9.77 9.42 -15.40
N ASP A 116 -8.52 9.88 -15.51
CA ASP A 116 -7.99 10.57 -16.69
C ASP A 116 -8.07 9.68 -17.94
N ASN A 117 -7.86 8.37 -17.78
CA ASN A 117 -7.96 7.39 -18.88
C ASN A 117 -9.40 6.88 -19.13
N GLY A 118 -10.42 7.50 -18.51
CA GLY A 118 -11.83 7.16 -18.72
C GLY A 118 -12.26 5.83 -18.11
N GLY A 119 -11.48 5.26 -17.18
CA GLY A 119 -11.70 3.93 -16.62
C GLY A 119 -13.05 3.73 -15.94
N LEU A 120 -13.67 4.79 -15.42
CA LEU A 120 -15.00 4.73 -14.81
C LEU A 120 -16.11 4.31 -15.79
N ALA A 121 -15.95 4.57 -17.08
CA ALA A 121 -16.95 4.21 -18.09
C ALA A 121 -16.70 2.84 -18.74
N VAL A 122 -15.56 2.20 -18.45
CA VAL A 122 -15.12 0.96 -19.10
C VAL A 122 -15.88 -0.24 -18.56
N GLU A 123 -16.43 -1.05 -19.47
CA GLU A 123 -17.22 -2.23 -19.12
C GLU A 123 -16.44 -3.22 -18.25
N GLY A 124 -17.02 -3.64 -17.13
CA GLY A 124 -16.42 -4.62 -16.24
C GLY A 124 -15.16 -4.14 -15.52
N ILE A 125 -14.95 -2.82 -15.38
CA ILE A 125 -13.85 -2.28 -14.58
C ILE A 125 -13.84 -2.90 -13.17
N PHE A 126 -12.65 -3.20 -12.63
CA PHE A 126 -12.43 -3.99 -11.41
C PHE A 126 -12.87 -5.47 -11.44
N ARG A 127 -13.68 -5.92 -12.42
CA ARG A 127 -14.10 -7.32 -12.55
C ARG A 127 -13.20 -8.10 -13.50
N ILE A 128 -12.88 -7.53 -14.67
CA ILE A 128 -12.08 -8.18 -15.70
C ILE A 128 -10.63 -8.26 -15.22
N THR A 129 -10.05 -9.46 -15.30
CA THR A 129 -8.61 -9.68 -15.09
C THR A 129 -7.86 -9.27 -16.34
N ALA A 130 -6.81 -8.48 -16.17
CA ALA A 130 -5.99 -8.02 -17.29
C ALA A 130 -4.91 -9.03 -17.67
N ASP A 131 -4.10 -8.69 -18.68
CA ASP A 131 -2.94 -9.48 -19.06
C ASP A 131 -1.91 -9.48 -17.92
N GLY A 132 -1.52 -10.68 -17.45
CA GLY A 132 -0.63 -10.81 -16.30
C GLY A 132 0.79 -10.25 -16.54
N ASN A 133 1.27 -10.23 -17.78
CA ASN A 133 2.57 -9.64 -18.10
C ASN A 133 2.49 -8.11 -18.04
N GLN A 134 1.43 -7.51 -18.59
CA GLN A 134 1.19 -6.07 -18.48
C GLN A 134 0.97 -5.63 -17.02
N GLU A 135 0.26 -6.43 -16.23
CA GLU A 135 0.04 -6.17 -14.80
C GLU A 135 1.36 -6.19 -14.03
N ASN A 136 2.24 -7.16 -14.29
CA ASN A 136 3.57 -7.24 -13.66
C ASN A 136 4.46 -6.05 -14.05
N GLN A 137 4.49 -5.66 -15.33
CA GLN A 137 5.25 -4.49 -15.77
C GLN A 137 4.73 -3.22 -15.11
N LEU A 138 3.41 -3.02 -15.05
CA LEU A 138 2.84 -1.85 -14.38
C LEU A 138 3.17 -1.86 -12.88
N ARG A 139 3.14 -3.03 -12.23
CA ARG A 139 3.53 -3.18 -10.83
C ARG A 139 4.97 -2.73 -10.56
N GLU A 140 5.91 -3.02 -11.45
CA GLU A 140 7.31 -2.56 -11.35
C GLU A 140 7.40 -1.03 -11.38
N HIS A 141 6.67 -0.38 -12.30
CA HIS A 141 6.61 1.09 -12.34
C HIS A 141 6.01 1.67 -11.05
N LEU A 142 4.93 1.07 -10.55
CA LEU A 142 4.30 1.51 -9.30
C LEU A 142 5.24 1.36 -8.10
N ASN A 143 6.04 0.28 -8.07
CA ASN A 143 7.08 0.05 -7.07
C ASN A 143 8.19 1.11 -7.12
N ALA A 144 8.51 1.62 -8.30
CA ALA A 144 9.37 2.79 -8.48
C ALA A 144 8.65 4.13 -8.16
N GLY A 145 7.39 4.11 -7.73
CA GLY A 145 6.61 5.30 -7.42
C GLY A 145 6.14 6.07 -8.66
N VAL A 146 6.08 5.42 -9.82
CA VAL A 146 5.68 6.01 -11.11
C VAL A 146 4.36 5.39 -11.58
N VAL A 147 3.40 6.22 -11.97
CA VAL A 147 2.15 5.79 -12.61
C VAL A 147 2.17 6.24 -14.08
N PRO A 148 2.49 5.34 -15.03
CA PRO A 148 2.63 5.71 -16.44
C PRO A 148 1.34 6.28 -17.03
N ALA A 149 1.46 7.07 -18.11
CA ALA A 149 0.30 7.73 -18.73
C ALA A 149 -0.59 6.76 -19.53
N ASN A 150 0.03 5.92 -20.34
CA ASN A 150 -0.66 4.99 -21.23
C ASN A 150 -0.70 3.60 -20.61
N VAL A 151 -1.51 3.46 -19.56
CA VAL A 151 -1.72 2.18 -18.85
C VAL A 151 -3.10 1.61 -19.16
N ASP A 152 -3.15 0.30 -19.31
CA ASP A 152 -4.42 -0.41 -19.37
C ASP A 152 -5.19 -0.24 -18.05
N VAL A 153 -6.45 0.16 -18.17
CA VAL A 153 -7.30 0.48 -17.01
C VAL A 153 -7.71 -0.76 -16.23
N HIS A 154 -7.77 -1.94 -16.86
CA HIS A 154 -8.03 -3.19 -16.15
C HIS A 154 -6.82 -3.63 -15.33
N CYS A 155 -5.59 -3.47 -15.85
CA CYS A 155 -4.36 -3.68 -15.10
C CYS A 155 -4.30 -2.75 -13.88
N LEU A 156 -4.54 -1.45 -14.10
CA LEU A 156 -4.50 -0.45 -13.03
C LEU A 156 -5.57 -0.73 -11.95
N ALA A 157 -6.80 -1.07 -12.36
CA ALA A 157 -7.87 -1.46 -11.44
C ALA A 157 -7.55 -2.76 -10.67
N GLY A 158 -6.92 -3.73 -11.33
CA GLY A 158 -6.40 -4.95 -10.73
C GLY A 158 -5.39 -4.66 -9.63
N LEU A 159 -4.43 -3.77 -9.92
CA LEU A 159 -3.38 -3.37 -8.98
C LEU A 159 -3.90 -2.51 -7.82
N ILE A 160 -4.90 -1.66 -8.03
CA ILE A 160 -5.57 -0.97 -6.90
C ILE A 160 -6.16 -2.00 -5.92
N LYS A 161 -6.84 -3.04 -6.41
CA LYS A 161 -7.35 -4.11 -5.54
C LYS A 161 -6.21 -4.90 -4.88
N ALA A 162 -5.17 -5.23 -5.64
CA ALA A 162 -4.02 -5.96 -5.13
C ALA A 162 -3.32 -5.20 -3.99
N TRP A 163 -3.22 -3.87 -4.11
CA TRP A 163 -2.66 -3.01 -3.09
C TRP A 163 -3.37 -3.18 -1.73
N PHE A 164 -4.70 -3.20 -1.70
CA PHE A 164 -5.46 -3.45 -0.46
C PHE A 164 -5.25 -4.86 0.08
N ARG A 165 -5.28 -5.85 -0.81
CA ARG A 165 -5.15 -7.27 -0.44
C ARG A 165 -3.80 -7.56 0.21
N GLU A 166 -2.77 -6.87 -0.23
CA GLU A 166 -1.38 -7.10 0.18
C GLU A 166 -0.96 -6.28 1.39
N LEU A 167 -1.82 -5.43 1.97
CA LEU A 167 -1.49 -4.71 3.20
C LEU A 167 -1.11 -5.68 4.34
N PRO A 168 -0.21 -5.30 5.26
CA PRO A 168 0.04 -6.04 6.49
C PRO A 168 -1.20 -5.95 7.40
N GLY A 169 -2.13 -6.87 7.17
CA GLY A 169 -3.49 -6.88 7.72
C GLY A 169 -4.48 -6.10 6.86
N GLY A 170 -5.62 -6.71 6.56
CA GLY A 170 -6.70 -6.11 5.81
C GLY A 170 -7.30 -4.87 6.50
N VAL A 171 -7.88 -3.99 5.69
CA VAL A 171 -8.52 -2.76 6.17
C VAL A 171 -9.67 -3.08 7.13
N LEU A 172 -10.43 -4.14 6.87
CA LEU A 172 -11.60 -4.52 7.65
C LEU A 172 -11.33 -5.59 8.71
N ASP A 173 -10.11 -6.14 8.80
CA ASP A 173 -9.78 -7.22 9.76
C ASP A 173 -9.96 -6.80 11.23
N SER A 174 -9.91 -5.50 11.52
CA SER A 174 -10.18 -4.97 12.86
C SER A 174 -11.66 -4.95 13.23
N LEU A 175 -12.57 -5.25 12.29
CA LEU A 175 -14.01 -5.29 12.51
C LEU A 175 -14.49 -6.71 12.84
N PRO A 176 -15.07 -6.93 14.04
CA PRO A 176 -15.64 -8.22 14.40
C PRO A 176 -16.81 -8.60 13.48
N ALA A 177 -16.81 -9.85 12.98
CA ALA A 177 -17.83 -10.36 12.06
C ALA A 177 -19.27 -10.23 12.62
N ASP A 178 -19.44 -10.48 13.92
CA ASP A 178 -20.73 -10.36 14.60
C ASP A 178 -21.19 -8.90 14.73
N GLU A 179 -20.28 -7.92 14.80
CA GLU A 179 -20.63 -6.49 14.80
C GLU A 179 -20.97 -6.01 13.37
N VAL A 180 -20.23 -6.49 12.37
CA VAL A 180 -20.50 -6.20 10.94
C VAL A 180 -21.88 -6.70 10.53
N THR A 181 -22.27 -7.91 10.93
CA THR A 181 -23.60 -8.47 10.63
C THR A 181 -24.76 -7.75 11.29
N ARG A 182 -24.50 -7.08 12.42
CA ARG A 182 -25.51 -6.30 13.14
C ARG A 182 -25.73 -4.92 12.55
N CYS A 183 -24.86 -4.45 11.67
CA CYS A 183 -25.05 -3.17 11.00
C CYS A 183 -26.22 -3.26 10.03
N GLN A 184 -27.29 -2.51 10.31
CA GLN A 184 -28.48 -2.45 9.46
C GLN A 184 -28.69 -1.04 8.87
N THR A 185 -28.07 -0.03 9.47
CA THR A 185 -28.16 1.37 9.03
C THR A 185 -26.79 1.98 8.74
N GLU A 186 -26.83 3.11 8.03
CA GLU A 186 -25.69 4.00 7.82
C GLU A 186 -25.01 4.39 9.15
N GLU A 187 -25.81 4.77 10.15
CA GLU A 187 -25.31 5.19 11.47
C GLU A 187 -24.63 4.04 12.21
N ASP A 188 -25.10 2.80 12.03
CA ASP A 188 -24.44 1.62 12.61
C ASP A 188 -23.05 1.41 12.02
N CYS A 189 -22.96 1.46 10.68
CA CYS A 189 -21.69 1.32 9.96
C CYS A 189 -20.70 2.42 10.35
N ALA A 190 -21.14 3.68 10.34
CA ALA A 190 -20.31 4.82 10.71
C ALA A 190 -19.81 4.72 12.16
N ARG A 191 -20.70 4.36 13.09
CA ARG A 191 -20.37 4.16 14.51
C ARG A 191 -19.39 3.00 14.71
N LEU A 192 -19.57 1.90 13.99
CA LEU A 192 -18.66 0.76 14.05
C LEU A 192 -17.27 1.13 13.55
N CYS A 193 -17.18 1.75 12.37
CA CYS A 193 -15.93 2.23 11.79
C CYS A 193 -15.22 3.20 12.74
N ALA A 194 -15.91 4.20 13.27
CA ALA A 194 -15.33 5.19 14.19
C ALA A 194 -14.82 4.57 15.50
N LYS A 195 -15.46 3.51 16.00
CA LYS A 195 -15.10 2.86 17.27
C LYS A 195 -13.97 1.83 17.12
N LYS A 196 -13.88 1.17 15.97
CA LYS A 196 -13.05 -0.04 15.81
C LYS A 196 -11.91 0.11 14.80
N LEU A 197 -12.02 1.01 13.83
CA LEU A 197 -10.95 1.22 12.85
C LEU A 197 -9.98 2.30 13.34
N PRO A 198 -8.65 2.04 13.29
CA PRO A 198 -7.67 3.10 13.39
C PRO A 198 -7.92 4.18 12.33
N ALA A 199 -7.56 5.43 12.63
CA ALA A 199 -7.81 6.58 11.75
C ALA A 199 -7.26 6.37 10.33
N SER A 200 -6.08 5.74 10.20
CA SER A 200 -5.47 5.41 8.91
C SER A 200 -6.31 4.41 8.10
N LYS A 201 -6.82 3.34 8.72
CA LYS A 201 -7.69 2.36 8.07
C LYS A 201 -9.07 2.93 7.76
N ALA A 202 -9.61 3.78 8.63
CA ALA A 202 -10.88 4.47 8.38
C ALA A 202 -10.77 5.42 7.17
N ALA A 203 -9.68 6.18 7.07
CA ALA A 203 -9.39 7.04 5.92
C ALA A 203 -9.31 6.24 4.61
N LEU A 204 -8.60 5.10 4.63
CA LEU A 204 -8.49 4.20 3.46
C LEU A 204 -9.83 3.59 3.06
N LEU A 205 -10.63 3.15 4.04
CA LEU A 205 -11.96 2.61 3.78
C LEU A 205 -12.86 3.67 3.15
N ASP A 206 -12.87 4.87 3.71
CA ASP A 206 -13.67 5.97 3.17
C ASP A 206 -13.24 6.34 1.74
N TRP A 207 -11.94 6.45 1.48
CA TRP A 207 -11.42 6.67 0.13
C TRP A 207 -11.85 5.57 -0.85
N ALA A 208 -11.73 4.29 -0.43
CA ALA A 208 -12.11 3.15 -1.26
C ALA A 208 -13.63 3.13 -1.53
N VAL A 209 -14.46 3.42 -0.53
CA VAL A 209 -15.92 3.50 -0.68
C VAL A 209 -16.31 4.60 -1.66
N ASN A 210 -15.62 5.75 -1.64
CA ASN A 210 -15.85 6.81 -2.61
C ASN A 210 -15.46 6.40 -4.03
N LEU A 211 -14.32 5.72 -4.23
CA LEU A 211 -13.95 5.14 -5.53
C LEU A 211 -14.99 4.12 -6.01
N MET A 212 -15.45 3.24 -5.11
CA MET A 212 -16.50 2.25 -5.42
C MET A 212 -17.83 2.92 -5.80
N ALA A 213 -18.19 4.01 -5.11
CA ALA A 213 -19.37 4.81 -5.44
C ALA A 213 -19.23 5.47 -6.81
N ASP A 214 -18.07 6.05 -7.13
CA ASP A 214 -17.80 6.67 -8.45
C ASP A 214 -18.00 5.66 -9.60
N VAL A 215 -17.54 4.42 -9.42
CA VAL A 215 -17.75 3.33 -10.37
C VAL A 215 -19.24 2.97 -10.47
N ALA A 216 -19.91 2.76 -9.34
CA ALA A 216 -21.31 2.35 -9.33
C ALA A 216 -22.26 3.43 -9.88
N GLU A 217 -21.91 4.71 -9.77
CA GLU A 217 -22.69 5.80 -10.39
C GLU A 217 -22.61 5.77 -11.93
N GLN A 218 -21.59 5.15 -12.50
CA GLN A 218 -21.40 4.93 -13.94
C GLN A 218 -21.92 3.56 -14.43
N GLU A 219 -22.74 2.87 -13.62
CA GLU A 219 -23.27 1.52 -13.92
C GLU A 219 -23.87 1.38 -15.33
N LYS A 220 -24.52 2.44 -15.84
CA LYS A 220 -25.13 2.44 -17.18
C LYS A 220 -24.11 2.11 -18.28
N ASN A 221 -22.87 2.56 -18.11
CA ASN A 221 -21.77 2.37 -19.05
C ASN A 221 -20.97 1.13 -18.68
N ASN A 222 -20.45 1.06 -17.46
CA ASN A 222 -19.50 0.04 -17.05
C ASN A 222 -20.13 -1.30 -16.60
N LYS A 223 -21.46 -1.36 -16.42
CA LYS A 223 -22.22 -2.55 -15.97
C LYS A 223 -21.89 -3.05 -14.55
N MET A 224 -21.27 -2.21 -13.73
CA MET A 224 -20.87 -2.51 -12.36
C MET A 224 -21.82 -1.85 -11.36
N SER A 225 -22.84 -2.60 -10.90
CA SER A 225 -23.73 -2.18 -9.82
C SER A 225 -23.00 -2.08 -8.47
N THR A 226 -23.59 -1.43 -7.47
CA THR A 226 -23.05 -1.36 -6.10
C THR A 226 -22.70 -2.75 -5.55
N ARG A 227 -23.55 -3.74 -5.81
CA ARG A 227 -23.35 -5.13 -5.41
C ARG A 227 -22.19 -5.79 -6.15
N ASN A 228 -22.08 -5.56 -7.47
CA ASN A 228 -20.98 -6.11 -8.27
C ASN A 228 -19.64 -5.53 -7.84
N VAL A 229 -19.59 -4.22 -7.58
CA VAL A 229 -18.39 -3.54 -7.06
C VAL A 229 -18.02 -4.06 -5.68
N ALA A 230 -18.97 -4.15 -4.75
CA ALA A 230 -18.73 -4.70 -3.42
C ALA A 230 -18.20 -6.14 -3.46
N MET A 231 -18.73 -6.97 -4.36
CA MET A 231 -18.31 -8.36 -4.53
C MET A 231 -16.84 -8.47 -4.96
N VAL A 232 -16.37 -7.62 -5.88
CA VAL A 232 -14.98 -7.67 -6.35
C VAL A 232 -13.99 -7.02 -5.37
N PHE A 233 -14.44 -6.11 -4.51
CA PHE A 233 -13.59 -5.47 -3.50
C PHE A 233 -13.53 -6.24 -2.18
N ALA A 234 -14.62 -6.88 -1.74
CA ALA A 234 -14.70 -7.62 -0.48
C ALA A 234 -13.50 -8.56 -0.21
N PRO A 235 -13.07 -9.44 -1.13
CA PRO A 235 -11.93 -10.34 -0.87
C PRO A 235 -10.58 -9.62 -0.75
N ASN A 236 -10.50 -8.35 -1.13
CA ASN A 236 -9.27 -7.55 -1.03
C ASN A 236 -9.23 -6.69 0.24
N MET A 237 -10.31 -6.65 1.03
CA MET A 237 -10.38 -5.82 2.24
C MET A 237 -9.99 -6.56 3.52
N THR A 238 -9.81 -7.88 3.46
CA THR A 238 -9.63 -8.75 4.63
C THR A 238 -8.58 -9.82 4.39
N GLN A 239 -7.83 -10.20 5.42
CA GLN A 239 -6.95 -11.37 5.39
C GLN A 239 -7.53 -12.45 6.31
N ALA A 240 -8.28 -13.40 5.73
CA ALA A 240 -8.84 -14.51 6.50
C ALA A 240 -7.80 -15.61 6.73
N LEU A 241 -7.60 -16.00 7.99
CA LEU A 241 -6.62 -17.02 8.40
C LEU A 241 -7.11 -18.45 8.16
N ASP A 242 -8.43 -18.68 8.13
CA ASP A 242 -9.01 -20.01 7.90
C ASP A 242 -10.14 -19.98 6.83
N PRO A 243 -10.29 -21.05 6.01
CA PRO A 243 -11.25 -21.06 4.89
C PRO A 243 -12.74 -20.96 5.28
N LEU A 244 -13.13 -21.48 6.45
CA LEU A 244 -14.53 -21.49 6.88
C LEU A 244 -14.97 -20.12 7.39
N THR A 245 -14.11 -19.44 8.14
CA THR A 245 -14.29 -18.04 8.53
C THR A 245 -14.25 -17.15 7.30
N ALA A 246 -13.31 -17.39 6.37
CA ALA A 246 -13.24 -16.64 5.12
C ALA A 246 -14.57 -16.65 4.35
N LEU A 247 -15.20 -17.82 4.20
CA LEU A 247 -16.46 -17.94 3.47
C LEU A 247 -17.63 -17.24 4.18
N LYS A 248 -17.76 -17.44 5.50
CA LYS A 248 -18.82 -16.79 6.29
C LYS A 248 -18.66 -15.27 6.29
N TYR A 249 -17.42 -14.80 6.43
CA TYR A 249 -17.10 -13.39 6.54
C TYR A 249 -17.18 -12.67 5.19
N ALA A 250 -16.85 -13.35 4.08
CA ALA A 250 -16.89 -12.78 2.74
C ALA A 250 -18.28 -12.21 2.37
N VAL A 251 -19.36 -12.95 2.67
CA VAL A 251 -20.74 -12.48 2.39
C VAL A 251 -21.07 -11.26 3.25
N GLN A 252 -20.66 -11.26 4.50
CA GLN A 252 -20.94 -10.17 5.44
C GLN A 252 -20.21 -8.89 5.03
N ILE A 253 -18.93 -9.02 4.65
CA ILE A 253 -18.11 -7.91 4.18
C ILE A 253 -18.64 -7.37 2.86
N MET A 254 -19.04 -8.22 1.92
CA MET A 254 -19.71 -7.78 0.70
C MET A 254 -20.98 -6.98 1.00
N ASN A 255 -21.84 -7.45 1.89
CA ASN A 255 -23.08 -6.73 2.25
C ASN A 255 -22.78 -5.39 2.95
N PHE A 256 -21.78 -5.38 3.84
CA PHE A 256 -21.32 -4.18 4.53
C PHE A 256 -20.79 -3.13 3.54
N LEU A 257 -19.91 -3.54 2.62
CA LEU A 257 -19.41 -2.66 1.57
C LEU A 257 -20.53 -2.16 0.65
N ASN A 258 -21.47 -3.03 0.24
CA ASN A 258 -22.62 -2.60 -0.56
C ASN A 258 -23.46 -1.54 0.16
N MET A 259 -23.71 -1.72 1.46
CA MET A 259 -24.42 -0.73 2.27
C MET A 259 -23.68 0.60 2.33
N LEU A 260 -22.35 0.59 2.53
CA LEU A 260 -21.53 1.79 2.54
C LEU A 260 -21.59 2.52 1.18
N ILE A 261 -21.45 1.80 0.07
CA ILE A 261 -21.54 2.37 -1.28
C ILE A 261 -22.90 3.02 -1.52
N GLU A 262 -23.99 2.30 -1.24
CA GLU A 262 -25.35 2.83 -1.41
C GLU A 262 -25.58 4.09 -0.56
N THR A 263 -25.06 4.08 0.67
CA THR A 263 -25.14 5.19 1.61
C THR A 263 -24.41 6.41 1.06
N THR A 264 -23.16 6.26 0.61
CA THR A 264 -22.38 7.34 0.01
C THR A 264 -23.08 7.94 -1.20
N ILE A 265 -23.62 7.12 -2.10
CA ILE A 265 -24.39 7.60 -3.27
C ILE A 265 -25.65 8.37 -2.83
N LYS A 266 -26.40 7.86 -1.83
CA LYS A 266 -27.59 8.52 -1.29
C LYS A 266 -27.25 9.88 -0.67
N GLN A 267 -26.15 9.98 0.09
CA GLN A 267 -25.67 11.24 0.68
C GLN A 267 -25.31 12.26 -0.41
N ARG A 268 -24.54 11.87 -1.43
CA ARG A 268 -24.17 12.76 -2.56
C ARG A 268 -25.40 13.34 -3.25
N LYS A 269 -26.42 12.51 -3.51
CA LYS A 269 -27.69 12.96 -4.10
C LYS A 269 -28.44 13.96 -3.21
N ARG A 270 -28.45 13.75 -1.89
CA ARG A 270 -29.06 14.68 -0.92
C ARG A 270 -28.33 16.02 -0.88
N SER A 271 -27.00 16.02 -0.90
CA SER A 271 -26.17 17.22 -0.92
C SER A 271 -26.39 18.03 -2.21
N HIS A 272 -26.40 17.38 -3.36
CA HIS A 272 -26.72 18.04 -4.64
C HIS A 272 -28.12 18.65 -4.65
N HIS A 273 -29.12 17.98 -4.07
CA HIS A 273 -30.47 18.53 -3.99
C HIS A 273 -30.57 19.76 -3.08
N HIS A 274 -29.88 19.76 -1.93
CA HIS A 274 -29.83 20.92 -1.02
C HIS A 274 -29.09 22.11 -1.62
N SER A 275 -27.99 21.88 -2.34
CA SER A 275 -27.29 22.95 -3.06
C SER A 275 -28.15 23.54 -4.18
N ALA A 276 -28.86 22.70 -4.94
CA ALA A 276 -29.72 23.14 -6.03
C ALA A 276 -30.98 23.87 -5.55
N SER A 277 -31.55 23.49 -4.40
CA SER A 277 -32.70 24.19 -3.81
C SER A 277 -32.30 25.53 -3.16
N SER A 278 -31.12 25.59 -2.53
CA SER A 278 -30.58 26.83 -1.97
C SER A 278 -30.29 27.88 -3.05
N LEU A 279 -29.72 27.49 -4.20
CA LEU A 279 -29.46 28.41 -5.33
C LEU A 279 -30.76 28.96 -5.96
N ARG A 280 -31.84 28.18 -5.98
CA ARG A 280 -33.15 28.64 -6.47
C ARG A 280 -33.84 29.62 -5.51
N ALA A 281 -33.60 29.49 -4.20
CA ALA A 281 -34.15 30.39 -3.19
C ALA A 281 -33.43 31.75 -3.11
N SER A 282 -32.24 31.88 -3.71
CA SER A 282 -31.42 33.10 -3.68
C SER A 282 -31.51 33.96 -4.94
N SER A 283 -32.37 33.62 -5.91
CA SER A 283 -32.60 34.46 -7.10
C SER A 283 -33.63 35.55 -6.77
N PRO A 284 -33.28 36.86 -6.78
CA PRO A 284 -34.26 37.92 -6.60
C PRO A 284 -35.12 38.06 -7.87
N ILE A 285 -36.43 38.29 -7.66
CA ILE A 285 -37.40 38.71 -8.67
C ILE A 285 -37.11 40.16 -9.08
#